data_AF-A0A957R6M2-F1
#
_entry.id   AF-A0A957R6M2-F1
#
_cell.length_a   1.000
_cell.length_b   1.000
_cell.length_c   1.000
_cell.angle_alpha   90.00
_cell.angle_beta   90.00
_cell.angle_gamma   90.00
#
_symmetry.space_group_name_H-M   'P 1'
#
loop_
_entity.id
_entity.type
_entity.pdbx_description
1 polymer ?
#
loop_
_entity_poly.entity_id
_entity_poly.type
_entity_poly.pdbx_seq_one_letter_code
_entity_poly.pdbx_strand_id
1 'polypeptide(L)'
;DFFVFGEVFSGNPVLLSHYTSRGEFPAVLDFYFQEQVRVYASQNGASDVMRNLFANDDYFIDADSNAYALPTFIGNHDRGRFGYFLDADNGVLPDGEKLARMQLAHAMMYFARGVPVVYYGDEQGFVGDGDDKNARQDMFPSQVASYNDDDLIGTTATTADDNFDNTHPLYLSFADYAAVYEAHQALRTGAQIHRYSQDSAGIYAFSRIDRDEQVEYIIAFNNANSAQSATFGTDSPNTGFTAVYPPAAASVSSAANGQVTVNVPALGFVIYQADAPLPAYDAAPSIAFNTLSNNQEVALGTQTLDGNEVQDRIEVGVDLTADRFAEVTFAVRQSGAADYTVIGVDDNAPYRMFMALDNLPEPFTAGDTLDFVAIVRDNSGNLSYAAVTGIAPVFEEPPVAGPGDYVIFHYYRPDGDYGDFSSSDFNDFWGLH
;
A
#
# COMPACT_ATOMS: atom_id res chain seq x y z
N ASP A 1 0.42 -24.33 -3.55
CA ASP A 1 0.41 -22.97 -2.98
C ASP A 1 -1.02 -22.49 -2.85
N PHE A 2 -1.41 -22.08 -1.65
CA PHE A 2 -2.75 -21.57 -1.32
C PHE A 2 -2.56 -20.14 -0.82
N PHE A 3 -3.13 -19.17 -1.54
CA PHE A 3 -3.04 -17.76 -1.13
C PHE A 3 -3.97 -17.50 0.05
N VAL A 4 -3.44 -16.87 1.10
CA VAL A 4 -4.19 -16.45 2.28
C VAL A 4 -3.92 -14.98 2.53
N PHE A 5 -4.93 -14.26 3.01
CA PHE A 5 -4.76 -12.89 3.47
C PHE A 5 -5.59 -12.67 4.73
N GLY A 6 -5.12 -11.76 5.59
CA GLY A 6 -5.84 -11.35 6.80
C GLY A 6 -6.75 -10.15 6.54
N GLU A 7 -7.85 -10.06 7.29
CA GLU A 7 -8.63 -8.83 7.39
C GLU A 7 -8.26 -8.12 8.70
N VAL A 8 -7.46 -7.06 8.59
CA VAL A 8 -7.01 -6.25 9.73
C VAL A 8 -7.62 -4.87 9.57
N PHE A 9 -8.60 -4.56 10.40
CA PHE A 9 -9.35 -3.31 10.27
C PHE A 9 -8.57 -2.12 10.84
N SER A 10 -7.62 -1.60 10.04
CA SER A 10 -6.79 -0.44 10.39
C SER A 10 -6.32 0.31 9.14
N GLY A 11 -6.29 1.63 9.20
CA GLY A 11 -5.64 2.49 8.20
C GLY A 11 -4.15 2.74 8.49
N ASN A 12 -3.57 2.07 9.49
CA ASN A 12 -2.18 2.29 9.89
C ASN A 12 -1.24 1.29 9.19
N PRO A 13 -0.34 1.73 8.30
CA PRO A 13 0.54 0.82 7.55
C PRO A 13 1.51 0.04 8.45
N VAL A 14 1.90 0.58 9.61
CA VAL A 14 2.78 -0.11 10.57
C VAL A 14 2.04 -1.29 11.21
N LEU A 15 0.76 -1.12 11.56
CA LEU A 15 -0.05 -2.21 12.10
C LEU A 15 -0.44 -3.23 11.02
N LEU A 16 -0.82 -2.78 9.82
CA LEU A 16 -1.15 -3.70 8.72
C LEU A 16 0.02 -4.61 8.38
N SER A 17 1.21 -4.02 8.18
CA SER A 17 2.42 -4.78 7.85
C SER A 17 3.01 -5.57 9.02
N HIS A 18 2.61 -5.30 10.26
CA HIS A 18 2.98 -6.16 11.40
C HIS A 18 2.54 -7.61 11.16
N TYR A 19 1.34 -7.80 10.59
CA TYR A 19 0.79 -9.14 10.33
C TYR A 19 1.39 -9.83 9.11
N THR A 20 1.90 -9.08 8.13
CA THR A 20 2.58 -9.68 6.97
C THR A 20 4.06 -9.96 7.25
N SER A 21 4.70 -9.15 8.10
CA SER A 21 6.12 -9.27 8.40
C SER A 21 6.46 -10.21 9.56
N ARG A 22 5.53 -10.45 10.48
CA ARG A 22 5.71 -11.38 11.61
C ARG A 22 4.71 -12.53 11.63
N GLY A 23 3.55 -12.35 10.98
CA GLY A 23 2.62 -13.43 10.75
C GLY A 23 2.97 -14.15 9.45
N GLU A 24 2.79 -15.46 9.40
CA GLU A 24 2.96 -16.26 8.17
C GLU A 24 1.85 -15.98 7.12
N PHE A 25 1.31 -14.76 7.09
CA PHE A 25 0.28 -14.30 6.15
C PHE A 25 0.93 -13.43 5.07
N PRO A 26 0.97 -13.84 3.80
CA PRO A 26 1.64 -13.10 2.74
C PRO A 26 0.95 -11.77 2.37
N ALA A 27 -0.28 -11.53 2.88
CA ALA A 27 -1.03 -10.32 2.59
C ALA A 27 -2.08 -9.99 3.66
N VAL A 28 -2.53 -8.75 3.67
CA VAL A 28 -3.72 -8.27 4.38
C VAL A 28 -4.57 -7.42 3.44
N LEU A 29 -5.87 -7.34 3.71
CA LEU A 29 -6.78 -6.45 2.98
C LEU A 29 -6.33 -4.98 3.14
N ASP A 30 -6.15 -4.25 2.04
CA ASP A 30 -5.49 -2.93 2.04
C ASP A 30 -6.45 -1.78 2.44
N PHE A 31 -6.78 -1.70 3.73
CA PHE A 31 -7.63 -0.63 4.27
C PHE A 31 -7.00 0.75 4.12
N TYR A 32 -5.66 0.86 4.14
CA TYR A 32 -4.99 2.14 3.95
C TYR A 32 -5.19 2.65 2.52
N PHE A 33 -5.08 1.77 1.51
CA PHE A 33 -5.45 2.09 0.13
C PHE A 33 -6.91 2.56 0.02
N GLN A 34 -7.85 1.83 0.61
CA GLN A 34 -9.28 2.17 0.61
C GLN A 34 -9.52 3.60 1.13
N GLU A 35 -8.93 3.92 2.27
CA GLU A 35 -9.08 5.23 2.90
C GLU A 35 -8.46 6.35 2.07
N GLN A 36 -7.24 6.17 1.55
CA GLN A 36 -6.59 7.22 0.76
C GLN A 36 -7.26 7.44 -0.60
N VAL A 37 -7.75 6.37 -1.25
CA VAL A 37 -8.54 6.50 -2.49
C VAL A 37 -9.87 7.21 -2.23
N ARG A 38 -10.53 6.96 -1.10
CA ARG A 38 -11.72 7.76 -0.71
C ARG A 38 -11.36 9.24 -0.53
N VAL A 39 -10.29 9.57 0.20
CA VAL A 39 -9.85 10.96 0.37
C VAL A 39 -9.59 11.61 -0.98
N TYR A 40 -8.90 10.92 -1.88
CA TYR A 40 -8.56 11.46 -3.19
C TYR A 40 -9.78 11.56 -4.12
N ALA A 41 -10.45 10.44 -4.44
CA ALA A 41 -11.46 10.38 -5.49
C ALA A 41 -12.86 10.83 -5.04
N SER A 42 -13.23 10.62 -3.77
CA SER A 42 -14.52 11.05 -3.22
C SER A 42 -14.46 12.46 -2.63
N GLN A 43 -13.51 12.71 -1.72
CA GLN A 43 -13.48 13.95 -0.93
C GLN A 43 -12.74 15.11 -1.62
N ASN A 44 -12.25 14.90 -2.85
CA ASN A 44 -11.49 15.89 -3.61
C ASN A 44 -10.26 16.39 -2.81
N GLY A 45 -9.61 15.47 -2.09
CA GLY A 45 -8.42 15.74 -1.29
C GLY A 45 -7.17 16.03 -2.11
N ALA A 46 -6.10 16.44 -1.43
CA ALA A 46 -4.80 16.65 -2.05
C ALA A 46 -4.25 15.35 -2.63
N SER A 47 -3.71 15.38 -3.85
CA SER A 47 -3.07 14.19 -4.46
C SER A 47 -1.84 13.67 -3.68
N ASP A 48 -1.26 14.49 -2.80
CA ASP A 48 -0.22 14.11 -1.85
C ASP A 48 -0.59 12.92 -0.95
N VAL A 49 -1.88 12.68 -0.69
CA VAL A 49 -2.32 11.51 0.10
C VAL A 49 -1.94 10.20 -0.60
N MET A 50 -1.96 10.18 -1.93
CA MET A 50 -1.56 9.02 -2.72
C MET A 50 -0.04 8.84 -2.73
N ARG A 51 0.74 9.94 -2.81
CA ARG A 51 2.19 9.86 -2.62
C ARG A 51 2.52 9.22 -1.27
N ASN A 52 1.86 9.69 -0.20
CA ASN A 52 2.11 9.19 1.15
C ASN A 52 1.65 7.73 1.33
N LEU A 53 0.56 7.32 0.68
CA LEU A 53 0.12 5.92 0.65
C LEU A 53 1.27 5.02 0.18
N PHE A 54 1.75 5.28 -1.05
CA PHE A 54 2.71 4.38 -1.69
C PHE A 54 4.14 4.52 -1.14
N ALA A 55 4.50 5.67 -0.53
CA ALA A 55 5.75 5.81 0.21
C ALA A 55 5.79 5.01 1.53
N ASN A 56 4.65 4.44 1.95
CA ASN A 56 4.56 3.53 3.10
C ASN A 56 4.53 2.05 2.66
N ASP A 57 4.63 1.74 1.37
CA ASP A 57 4.67 0.36 0.86
C ASP A 57 5.90 -0.39 1.39
N ASP A 58 6.99 0.33 1.66
CA ASP A 58 8.24 -0.15 2.25
C ASP A 58 8.05 -0.90 3.59
N TYR A 59 6.97 -0.60 4.32
CA TYR A 59 6.64 -1.32 5.55
C TYR A 59 6.26 -2.77 5.31
N PHE A 60 5.77 -3.10 4.12
CA PHE A 60 5.34 -4.44 3.71
C PHE A 60 6.46 -5.22 3.01
N ILE A 61 7.67 -4.67 2.88
CA ILE A 61 8.81 -5.37 2.27
C ILE A 61 9.44 -6.29 3.30
N ASP A 62 9.44 -7.59 3.00
CA ASP A 62 10.31 -8.57 3.65
C ASP A 62 10.73 -9.68 2.66
N ALA A 63 11.14 -10.85 3.15
CA ALA A 63 11.60 -11.96 2.32
C ALA A 63 10.48 -12.69 1.54
N ASP A 64 9.23 -12.59 1.99
CA ASP A 64 8.09 -13.35 1.46
C ASP A 64 6.76 -12.56 1.34
N SER A 65 6.77 -11.27 1.68
CA SER A 65 5.65 -10.35 1.59
C SER A 65 6.05 -9.03 0.91
N ASN A 66 5.09 -8.43 0.22
CA ASN A 66 5.22 -7.16 -0.48
C ASN A 66 3.84 -6.52 -0.66
N ALA A 67 3.79 -5.19 -0.69
CA ALA A 67 2.58 -4.41 -0.93
C ALA A 67 1.85 -4.80 -2.24
N TYR A 68 2.56 -5.38 -3.22
CA TYR A 68 2.02 -5.86 -4.49
C TYR A 68 1.08 -7.06 -4.36
N ALA A 69 1.16 -7.80 -3.24
CA ALA A 69 0.28 -8.93 -2.95
C ALA A 69 -1.01 -8.53 -2.21
N LEU A 70 -1.12 -7.28 -1.75
CA LEU A 70 -2.27 -6.83 -0.95
C LEU A 70 -3.53 -6.74 -1.83
N PRO A 71 -4.66 -7.36 -1.41
CA PRO A 71 -5.94 -7.13 -2.05
C PRO A 71 -6.38 -5.67 -1.85
N THR A 72 -6.46 -4.91 -2.94
CA THR A 72 -6.92 -3.52 -2.95
C THR A 72 -8.41 -3.47 -3.21
N PHE A 73 -9.10 -2.60 -2.48
CA PHE A 73 -10.55 -2.43 -2.56
C PHE A 73 -10.91 -0.98 -2.23
N ILE A 74 -12.08 -0.53 -2.67
CA ILE A 74 -12.56 0.84 -2.39
C ILE A 74 -13.88 0.87 -1.59
N GLY A 75 -14.56 -0.27 -1.53
CA GLY A 75 -15.77 -0.51 -0.76
C GLY A 75 -15.97 -2.00 -0.54
N ASN A 76 -16.74 -2.36 0.48
CA ASN A 76 -17.04 -3.76 0.79
C ASN A 76 -18.39 -3.90 1.50
N HIS A 77 -18.69 -5.14 1.88
CA HIS A 77 -19.95 -5.53 2.51
C HIS A 77 -20.14 -5.07 3.95
N ASP A 78 -19.11 -4.54 4.61
CA ASP A 78 -19.19 -4.14 6.03
C ASP A 78 -19.11 -2.63 6.20
N ARG A 79 -18.13 -1.99 5.58
CA ARG A 79 -17.94 -0.53 5.63
C ARG A 79 -18.88 0.23 4.69
N GLY A 80 -19.43 -0.45 3.69
CA GLY A 80 -20.23 0.17 2.64
C GLY A 80 -19.51 0.25 1.30
N ARG A 81 -20.30 0.55 0.27
CA ARG A 81 -19.85 0.68 -1.13
C ARG A 81 -19.21 2.05 -1.35
N PHE A 82 -18.43 2.17 -2.43
CA PHE A 82 -17.86 3.47 -2.79
C PHE A 82 -18.95 4.51 -3.14
N GLY A 83 -20.05 4.08 -3.76
CA GLY A 83 -21.22 4.93 -4.01
C GLY A 83 -21.78 5.55 -2.73
N TYR A 84 -21.95 4.76 -1.67
CA TYR A 84 -22.34 5.26 -0.36
C TYR A 84 -21.38 6.32 0.18
N PHE A 85 -20.07 6.10 0.08
CA PHE A 85 -19.08 7.08 0.53
C PHE A 85 -19.14 8.38 -0.28
N LEU A 86 -19.40 8.31 -1.59
CA LEU A 86 -19.58 9.50 -2.42
C LEU A 86 -20.72 10.37 -1.89
N ASP A 87 -21.85 9.76 -1.58
CA ASP A 87 -23.03 10.47 -1.07
C ASP A 87 -22.80 11.01 0.35
N ALA A 88 -22.14 10.22 1.21
CA ALA A 88 -21.79 10.64 2.55
C ALA A 88 -20.80 11.83 2.57
N ASP A 89 -19.84 11.84 1.65
CA ASP A 89 -18.79 12.87 1.57
C ASP A 89 -19.25 14.15 0.86
N ASN A 90 -20.17 14.04 -0.11
CA ASN A 90 -20.50 15.15 -1.02
C ASN A 90 -21.97 15.58 -1.00
N GLY A 91 -22.86 14.82 -0.36
CA GLY A 91 -24.30 14.99 -0.49
C GLY A 91 -24.77 14.66 -1.91
N VAL A 92 -25.69 15.45 -2.46
CA VAL A 92 -26.25 15.19 -3.79
C VAL A 92 -25.34 15.74 -4.88
N LEU A 93 -24.58 14.85 -5.53
CA LEU A 93 -23.86 15.12 -6.77
C LEU A 93 -24.73 14.79 -8.00
N PRO A 94 -24.52 15.47 -9.15
CA PRO A 94 -25.09 15.02 -10.42
C PRO A 94 -24.63 13.59 -10.75
N ASP A 95 -25.53 12.77 -11.30
CA ASP A 95 -25.24 11.37 -11.62
C ASP A 95 -23.99 11.18 -12.50
N GLY A 96 -23.81 12.03 -13.52
CA GLY A 96 -22.62 11.99 -14.36
C GLY A 96 -21.31 12.27 -13.61
N GLU A 97 -21.35 13.06 -12.53
CA GLU A 97 -20.18 13.27 -11.67
C GLU A 97 -19.94 12.06 -10.76
N LYS A 98 -21.00 11.46 -10.18
CA LYS A 98 -20.88 10.21 -9.41
C LYS A 98 -20.28 9.10 -10.26
N LEU A 99 -20.76 8.95 -11.49
CA LEU A 99 -20.27 7.97 -12.46
C LEU A 99 -18.77 8.18 -12.76
N ALA A 100 -18.34 9.42 -13.01
CA ALA A 100 -16.93 9.72 -13.27
C ALA A 100 -16.03 9.43 -12.05
N ARG A 101 -16.48 9.76 -10.84
CA ARG A 101 -15.74 9.45 -9.59
C ARG A 101 -15.67 7.94 -9.32
N MET A 102 -16.75 7.20 -9.56
CA MET A 102 -16.77 5.74 -9.49
C MET A 102 -15.77 5.12 -10.47
N GLN A 103 -15.75 5.60 -11.71
CA GLN A 103 -14.80 5.17 -12.74
C GLN A 103 -13.35 5.50 -12.36
N LEU A 104 -13.10 6.68 -11.81
CA LEU A 104 -11.77 7.12 -11.37
C LEU A 104 -11.25 6.25 -10.23
N ALA A 105 -12.05 6.03 -9.18
CA ALA A 105 -11.66 5.24 -8.02
C ALA A 105 -11.37 3.79 -8.39
N HIS A 106 -12.20 3.18 -9.25
CA HIS A 106 -11.94 1.84 -9.75
C HIS A 106 -10.70 1.79 -10.66
N ALA A 107 -10.49 2.78 -11.52
CA ALA A 107 -9.27 2.83 -12.34
C ALA A 107 -8.00 2.88 -11.47
N MET A 108 -8.03 3.60 -10.35
CA MET A 108 -6.91 3.57 -9.39
C MET A 108 -6.72 2.17 -8.78
N MET A 109 -7.81 1.49 -8.40
CA MET A 109 -7.76 0.12 -7.90
C MET A 109 -7.17 -0.86 -8.93
N TYR A 110 -7.53 -0.74 -10.21
CA TYR A 110 -7.02 -1.59 -11.29
C TYR A 110 -5.55 -1.33 -11.63
N PHE A 111 -5.12 -0.06 -11.69
CA PHE A 111 -3.84 0.30 -12.31
C PHE A 111 -2.74 0.73 -11.33
N ALA A 112 -3.07 0.98 -10.06
CA ALA A 112 -2.06 1.03 -9.00
C ALA A 112 -1.55 -0.37 -8.65
N ARG A 113 -0.52 -0.46 -7.81
CA ARG A 113 -0.02 -1.71 -7.27
C ARG A 113 -1.07 -2.44 -6.41
N GLY A 114 -0.95 -3.77 -6.31
CA GLY A 114 -1.85 -4.61 -5.53
C GLY A 114 -2.76 -5.50 -6.39
N VAL A 115 -3.67 -6.23 -5.74
CA VAL A 115 -4.61 -7.15 -6.37
C VAL A 115 -6.02 -6.54 -6.34
N PRO A 116 -6.56 -6.04 -7.46
CA PRO A 116 -7.86 -5.35 -7.46
C PRO A 116 -9.01 -6.30 -7.11
N VAL A 117 -9.85 -5.90 -6.15
CA VAL A 117 -11.07 -6.62 -5.74
C VAL A 117 -12.29 -5.74 -5.96
N VAL A 118 -13.09 -6.07 -6.99
CA VAL A 118 -14.39 -5.44 -7.24
C VAL A 118 -15.45 -6.07 -6.34
N TYR A 119 -16.19 -5.24 -5.61
CA TYR A 119 -17.32 -5.70 -4.82
C TYR A 119 -18.58 -5.79 -5.69
N TYR A 120 -19.32 -6.90 -5.60
CA TYR A 120 -20.42 -7.20 -6.53
C TYR A 120 -21.48 -6.09 -6.53
N GLY A 121 -22.02 -5.77 -7.70
CA GLY A 121 -23.01 -4.71 -7.88
C GLY A 121 -22.41 -3.31 -8.04
N ASP A 122 -21.13 -3.09 -7.72
CA ASP A 122 -20.46 -1.82 -8.02
C ASP A 122 -20.40 -1.61 -9.55
N GLU A 123 -20.30 -2.70 -10.34
CA GLU A 123 -20.40 -2.67 -11.80
C GLU A 123 -21.79 -2.27 -12.33
N GLN A 124 -22.80 -2.30 -11.46
CA GLN A 124 -24.19 -1.92 -11.72
C GLN A 124 -24.60 -0.62 -11.02
N GLY A 125 -23.64 0.09 -10.43
CA GLY A 125 -23.90 1.37 -9.77
C GLY A 125 -24.57 1.27 -8.41
N PHE A 126 -24.47 0.13 -7.72
CA PHE A 126 -25.02 -0.01 -6.37
C PHE A 126 -24.39 1.00 -5.40
N VAL A 127 -25.24 1.68 -4.64
CA VAL A 127 -24.85 2.73 -3.67
C VAL A 127 -25.02 2.22 -2.25
N GLY A 128 -26.26 1.87 -1.88
CA GLY A 128 -26.62 1.45 -0.53
C GLY A 128 -26.51 2.54 0.53
N ASP A 129 -27.01 2.23 1.72
CA ASP A 129 -27.01 3.14 2.88
C ASP A 129 -25.82 2.93 3.84
N GLY A 130 -24.86 2.08 3.45
CA GLY A 130 -23.67 1.74 4.25
C GLY A 130 -23.90 0.67 5.33
N ASP A 131 -22.88 0.38 6.13
CA ASP A 131 -22.92 -0.50 7.31
C ASP A 131 -23.58 -1.89 7.13
N ASP A 132 -22.75 -2.93 6.92
CA ASP A 132 -23.15 -4.35 6.93
C ASP A 132 -24.29 -4.64 5.94
N LYS A 133 -25.52 -4.71 6.43
CA LYS A 133 -26.69 -5.14 5.65
C LYS A 133 -27.08 -4.14 4.58
N ASN A 134 -26.84 -2.84 4.76
CA ASN A 134 -27.24 -1.86 3.74
C ASN A 134 -26.18 -1.70 2.64
N ALA A 135 -25.20 -2.60 2.57
CA ALA A 135 -24.27 -2.77 1.45
C ALA A 135 -24.45 -4.11 0.72
N ARG A 136 -25.51 -4.87 1.02
CA ARG A 136 -25.72 -6.25 0.57
C ARG A 136 -27.00 -6.41 -0.28
N GLN A 137 -27.31 -5.40 -1.09
CA GLN A 137 -28.41 -5.41 -2.06
C GLN A 137 -28.36 -6.66 -2.95
N ASP A 138 -29.53 -7.16 -3.34
CA ASP A 138 -29.64 -8.30 -4.25
C ASP A 138 -29.29 -7.88 -5.69
N MET A 139 -28.53 -8.71 -6.42
CA MET A 139 -28.36 -8.55 -7.88
C MET A 139 -29.65 -8.92 -8.64
N PHE A 140 -30.49 -9.73 -8.02
CA PHE A 140 -31.82 -10.09 -8.51
C PHE A 140 -32.86 -9.05 -8.05
N PRO A 141 -34.05 -9.00 -8.66
CA PRO A 141 -35.16 -8.13 -8.23
C PRO A 141 -35.44 -8.22 -6.72
N SER A 142 -35.02 -7.20 -5.97
CA SER A 142 -35.16 -7.12 -4.52
C SER A 142 -36.62 -6.86 -4.12
N GLN A 143 -37.02 -7.49 -3.00
CA GLN A 143 -38.31 -7.23 -2.32
C GLN A 143 -38.14 -6.35 -1.09
N VAL A 144 -36.91 -5.93 -0.77
CA VAL A 144 -36.58 -5.15 0.41
C VAL A 144 -36.81 -3.67 0.09
N ALA A 145 -37.82 -3.08 0.72
CA ALA A 145 -38.23 -1.70 0.42
C ALA A 145 -37.09 -0.67 0.61
N SER A 146 -36.23 -0.87 1.61
CA SER A 146 -35.07 -0.01 1.90
C SER A 146 -33.83 -0.27 1.03
N TYR A 147 -33.87 -1.26 0.13
CA TYR A 147 -32.88 -1.37 -0.94
C TYR A 147 -33.44 -0.72 -2.22
N ASN A 148 -34.76 -0.84 -2.41
CA ASN A 148 -35.44 -0.41 -3.63
C ASN A 148 -35.60 1.12 -3.72
N ASP A 149 -35.31 1.86 -2.66
CA ASP A 149 -35.21 3.32 -2.65
C ASP A 149 -33.79 3.85 -2.88
N ASP A 150 -32.78 2.97 -3.01
CA ASP A 150 -31.42 3.33 -3.42
C ASP A 150 -31.41 3.90 -4.86
N ASP A 151 -30.74 5.04 -5.04
CA ASP A 151 -30.49 5.63 -6.36
C ASP A 151 -29.21 5.03 -6.96
N LEU A 152 -29.35 4.26 -8.05
CA LEU A 152 -28.22 3.58 -8.70
C LEU A 152 -27.44 4.53 -9.62
N ILE A 153 -26.12 4.54 -9.51
CA ILE A 153 -25.25 5.44 -10.26
C ILE A 153 -25.15 5.01 -11.74
N GLY A 154 -25.42 5.93 -12.65
CA GLY A 154 -25.25 5.73 -14.10
C GLY A 154 -26.42 5.03 -14.79
N THR A 155 -27.56 4.88 -14.10
CA THR A 155 -28.76 4.24 -14.62
C THR A 155 -30.03 4.85 -14.02
N THR A 156 -31.19 4.43 -14.53
CA THR A 156 -32.51 4.71 -13.91
C THR A 156 -33.16 3.46 -13.34
N ALA A 157 -32.45 2.32 -13.42
CA ALA A 157 -32.84 1.09 -12.76
C ALA A 157 -32.77 1.25 -11.24
N THR A 158 -33.47 0.36 -10.54
CA THR A 158 -33.43 0.25 -9.09
C THR A 158 -33.02 -1.17 -8.71
N THR A 159 -32.74 -1.41 -7.44
CA THR A 159 -32.51 -2.78 -6.95
C THR A 159 -33.76 -3.66 -7.03
N ALA A 160 -34.95 -3.09 -7.30
CA ALA A 160 -36.16 -3.85 -7.58
C ALA A 160 -36.15 -4.49 -8.99
N ASP A 161 -35.23 -4.09 -9.86
CA ASP A 161 -35.03 -4.63 -11.20
C ASP A 161 -33.98 -5.76 -11.21
N ASP A 162 -33.82 -6.43 -12.35
CA ASP A 162 -32.72 -7.39 -12.57
C ASP A 162 -31.44 -6.61 -12.92
N ASN A 163 -30.39 -6.76 -12.10
CA ASN A 163 -29.15 -5.98 -12.22
C ASN A 163 -28.01 -6.81 -12.82
N PHE A 164 -28.29 -7.67 -13.80
CA PHE A 164 -27.27 -8.34 -14.62
C PHE A 164 -27.10 -7.63 -15.98
N ASP A 165 -26.95 -6.29 -15.96
CA ASP A 165 -26.85 -5.49 -17.17
C ASP A 165 -25.39 -5.35 -17.63
N ASN A 166 -25.06 -6.01 -18.74
CA ASN A 166 -23.74 -5.92 -19.37
C ASN A 166 -23.57 -4.69 -20.28
N THR A 167 -24.60 -3.85 -20.39
CA THR A 167 -24.57 -2.57 -21.09
C THR A 167 -24.45 -1.37 -20.13
N HIS A 168 -24.47 -1.63 -18.82
CA HIS A 168 -24.28 -0.61 -17.79
C HIS A 168 -22.93 0.11 -17.99
N PRO A 169 -22.87 1.45 -17.87
CA PRO A 169 -21.63 2.20 -18.13
C PRO A 169 -20.45 1.78 -17.23
N LEU A 170 -20.70 1.47 -15.94
CA LEU A 170 -19.65 0.97 -15.05
C LEU A 170 -19.19 -0.44 -15.43
N TYR A 171 -20.11 -1.33 -15.81
CA TYR A 171 -19.77 -2.67 -16.30
C TYR A 171 -18.86 -2.60 -17.53
N LEU A 172 -19.23 -1.76 -18.51
CA LEU A 172 -18.43 -1.56 -19.71
C LEU A 172 -17.05 -0.98 -19.38
N SER A 173 -16.97 0.00 -18.49
CA SER A 173 -15.69 0.56 -18.05
C SER A 173 -14.81 -0.49 -17.36
N PHE A 174 -15.36 -1.29 -16.45
CA PHE A 174 -14.55 -2.28 -15.72
C PHE A 174 -14.12 -3.43 -16.63
N ALA A 175 -14.94 -3.82 -17.60
CA ALA A 175 -14.55 -4.76 -18.64
C ALA A 175 -13.37 -4.23 -19.48
N ASP A 176 -13.40 -2.95 -19.85
CA ASP A 176 -12.31 -2.30 -20.58
C ASP A 176 -11.04 -2.19 -19.71
N TYR A 177 -11.19 -1.87 -18.41
CA TYR A 177 -10.08 -1.83 -17.46
C TYR A 177 -9.43 -3.20 -17.27
N ALA A 178 -10.24 -4.25 -17.12
CA ALA A 178 -9.76 -5.62 -17.02
C ALA A 178 -9.01 -6.07 -18.29
N ALA A 179 -9.50 -5.69 -19.47
CA ALA A 179 -8.82 -5.99 -20.73
C ALA A 179 -7.46 -5.29 -20.84
N VAL A 180 -7.37 -4.00 -20.44
CA VAL A 180 -6.10 -3.26 -20.38
C VAL A 180 -5.16 -3.86 -19.34
N TYR A 181 -5.67 -4.19 -18.14
CA TYR A 181 -4.89 -4.82 -17.09
C TYR A 181 -4.30 -6.16 -17.53
N GLU A 182 -5.10 -7.02 -18.18
CA GLU A 182 -4.63 -8.33 -18.68
C GLU A 182 -3.58 -8.20 -19.80
N ALA A 183 -3.79 -7.26 -20.73
CA ALA A 183 -2.95 -7.10 -21.92
C ALA A 183 -1.54 -6.55 -21.64
N HIS A 184 -1.31 -5.88 -20.50
CA HIS A 184 -0.07 -5.16 -20.21
C HIS A 184 0.56 -5.65 -18.88
N GLN A 185 1.64 -6.42 -18.97
CA GLN A 185 2.27 -7.05 -17.80
C GLN A 185 2.73 -6.02 -16.75
N ALA A 186 3.38 -4.92 -17.17
CA ALA A 186 3.79 -3.85 -16.25
C ALA A 186 2.64 -3.27 -15.41
N LEU A 187 1.40 -3.22 -15.92
CA LEU A 187 0.25 -2.74 -15.14
C LEU A 187 -0.18 -3.72 -14.05
N ARG A 188 0.23 -5.00 -14.15
CA ARG A 188 -0.07 -6.04 -13.15
C ARG A 188 1.05 -6.19 -12.14
N THR A 189 2.29 -6.32 -12.61
CA THR A 189 3.42 -6.74 -11.78
C THR A 189 4.59 -5.77 -11.76
N GLY A 190 4.55 -4.70 -12.56
CA GLY A 190 5.65 -3.74 -12.63
C GLY A 190 5.80 -2.92 -11.35
N ALA A 191 7.03 -2.52 -11.06
CA ALA A 191 7.40 -1.59 -10.01
C ALA A 191 6.61 -0.29 -10.13
N GLN A 192 6.13 0.27 -9.01
CA GLN A 192 5.38 1.52 -9.03
C GLN A 192 6.23 2.69 -8.56
N ILE A 193 6.56 3.60 -9.49
CA ILE A 193 7.47 4.72 -9.24
C ILE A 193 6.71 6.03 -9.17
N HIS A 194 6.72 6.70 -8.01
CA HIS A 194 6.08 8.00 -7.87
C HIS A 194 6.70 9.06 -8.81
N ARG A 195 5.87 9.82 -9.52
CA ARG A 195 6.33 10.89 -10.43
C ARG A 195 5.81 12.28 -10.08
N TYR A 196 4.56 12.39 -9.64
CA TYR A 196 3.95 13.69 -9.40
C TYR A 196 2.80 13.63 -8.40
N SER A 197 2.76 14.63 -7.52
CA SER A 197 1.63 15.00 -6.69
C SER A 197 1.67 16.50 -6.39
N GLN A 198 0.61 16.98 -5.76
CA GLN A 198 0.38 18.36 -5.37
C GLN A 198 -0.46 18.39 -4.07
N ASP A 199 -0.28 19.45 -3.29
CA ASP A 199 -0.93 19.74 -2.01
C ASP A 199 -2.41 20.16 -2.11
N SER A 200 -3.03 19.90 -3.27
CA SER A 200 -4.40 20.24 -3.61
C SER A 200 -5.01 19.18 -4.52
N ALA A 201 -6.33 19.25 -4.76
CA ALA A 201 -6.97 18.42 -5.78
C ALA A 201 -6.34 18.67 -7.15
N GLY A 202 -6.05 17.61 -7.88
CA GLY A 202 -5.41 17.65 -9.18
C GLY A 202 -4.77 16.31 -9.51
N ILE A 203 -3.59 16.35 -10.12
CA ILE A 203 -2.96 15.16 -10.70
C ILE A 203 -2.15 14.37 -9.67
N TYR A 204 -2.39 13.07 -9.60
CA TYR A 204 -1.44 12.08 -9.09
C TYR A 204 -0.88 11.27 -10.26
N ALA A 205 0.43 11.14 -10.38
CA ALA A 205 1.06 10.34 -11.44
C ALA A 205 2.19 9.45 -10.93
N PHE A 206 2.30 8.27 -11.53
CA PHE A 206 3.35 7.29 -11.29
C PHE A 206 3.70 6.56 -12.59
N SER A 207 4.86 5.91 -12.59
CA SER A 207 5.25 4.97 -13.63
C SER A 207 5.04 3.53 -13.17
N ARG A 208 4.77 2.63 -14.11
CA ARG A 208 4.86 1.17 -13.93
C ARG A 208 5.95 0.62 -14.84
N ILE A 209 6.90 -0.13 -14.27
CA ILE A 209 8.03 -0.71 -15.02
C ILE A 209 8.16 -2.18 -14.64
N ASP A 210 7.95 -3.07 -15.61
CA ASP A 210 8.20 -4.49 -15.41
C ASP A 210 9.71 -4.82 -15.54
N ARG A 211 10.19 -5.68 -14.65
CA ARG A 211 11.61 -6.08 -14.57
C ARG A 211 12.12 -6.75 -15.85
N ASP A 212 11.25 -7.48 -16.55
CA ASP A 212 11.63 -8.22 -17.75
C ASP A 212 11.29 -7.43 -19.02
N GLU A 213 10.13 -6.75 -19.07
CA GLU A 213 9.77 -5.93 -20.24
C GLU A 213 10.66 -4.70 -20.38
N GLN A 214 11.04 -4.09 -19.25
CA GLN A 214 11.86 -2.87 -19.20
C GLN A 214 11.29 -1.72 -20.05
N VAL A 215 9.96 -1.67 -20.16
CA VAL A 215 9.20 -0.61 -20.83
C VAL A 215 8.45 0.17 -19.78
N GLU A 216 8.59 1.49 -19.82
CA GLU A 216 7.92 2.39 -18.87
C GLU A 216 6.49 2.68 -19.31
N TYR A 217 5.54 2.53 -18.39
CA TYR A 217 4.18 3.03 -18.52
C TYR A 217 3.99 4.23 -17.62
N ILE A 218 3.36 5.29 -18.10
CA ILE A 218 2.95 6.45 -17.28
C ILE A 218 1.46 6.35 -17.02
N ILE A 219 1.06 6.44 -15.76
CA ILE A 219 -0.33 6.51 -15.36
C ILE A 219 -0.54 7.82 -14.60
N ALA A 220 -1.55 8.59 -15.01
CA ALA A 220 -1.89 9.84 -14.35
C ALA A 220 -3.40 9.95 -14.15
N PHE A 221 -3.81 10.19 -12.90
CA PHE A 221 -5.18 10.38 -12.46
C PHE A 221 -5.41 11.85 -12.12
N ASN A 222 -6.62 12.37 -12.30
CA ASN A 222 -6.99 13.72 -11.92
C ASN A 222 -8.32 13.74 -11.18
N ASN A 223 -8.30 14.04 -9.88
CA ASN A 223 -9.53 14.14 -9.07
C ASN A 223 -10.21 15.52 -9.16
N ALA A 224 -9.65 16.48 -9.90
CA ALA A 224 -10.27 17.79 -10.06
C ALA A 224 -11.42 17.76 -11.09
N ASN A 225 -12.41 18.63 -10.88
CA ASN A 225 -13.55 18.87 -11.77
C ASN A 225 -13.21 19.63 -13.07
N SER A 226 -11.92 19.78 -13.38
CA SER A 226 -11.44 20.42 -14.60
C SER A 226 -10.22 19.67 -15.12
N ALA A 227 -9.98 19.71 -16.43
CA ALA A 227 -8.77 19.15 -17.00
C ALA A 227 -7.54 19.85 -16.41
N GLN A 228 -6.51 19.08 -16.09
CA GLN A 228 -5.26 19.56 -15.50
C GLN A 228 -4.08 19.11 -16.36
N SER A 229 -2.92 19.74 -16.15
CA SER A 229 -1.66 19.39 -16.81
C SER A 229 -0.55 19.34 -15.79
N ALA A 230 0.35 18.36 -15.91
CA ALA A 230 1.50 18.20 -15.04
C ALA A 230 2.75 17.85 -15.86
N THR A 231 3.91 18.31 -15.38
CA THR A 231 5.22 18.00 -15.96
C THR A 231 6.08 17.35 -14.89
N PHE A 232 6.63 16.17 -15.19
CA PHE A 232 7.44 15.38 -14.27
C PHE A 232 8.51 14.58 -15.03
N GLY A 233 9.50 14.06 -14.29
CA GLY A 233 10.57 13.21 -14.84
C GLY A 233 10.09 11.79 -15.12
N THR A 234 10.77 11.11 -16.03
CA THR A 234 10.56 9.70 -16.41
C THR A 234 11.92 9.01 -16.55
N ASP A 235 11.93 7.69 -16.58
CA ASP A 235 13.14 6.89 -16.83
C ASP A 235 13.46 6.73 -18.33
N SER A 236 12.58 7.22 -19.21
CA SER A 236 12.68 7.09 -20.66
C SER A 236 12.92 8.44 -21.35
N PRO A 237 14.14 9.03 -21.32
CA PRO A 237 14.43 10.30 -21.99
C PRO A 237 14.39 10.18 -23.52
N ASN A 238 14.06 11.27 -24.22
CA ASN A 238 13.93 11.31 -25.69
C ASN A 238 13.03 10.21 -26.27
N THR A 239 11.97 9.84 -25.56
CA THR A 239 11.12 8.69 -25.92
C THR A 239 9.69 9.16 -26.18
N GLY A 240 9.08 8.64 -27.24
CA GLY A 240 7.65 8.80 -27.48
C GLY A 240 6.84 7.90 -26.56
N PHE A 241 5.62 8.31 -26.24
CA PHE A 241 4.71 7.60 -25.36
C PHE A 241 3.35 7.49 -26.04
N THR A 242 2.99 6.27 -26.45
CA THR A 242 1.72 5.96 -27.12
C THR A 242 0.61 5.77 -26.09
N ALA A 243 -0.57 6.33 -26.35
CA ALA A 243 -1.72 6.18 -25.47
C ALA A 243 -2.24 4.74 -25.45
N VAL A 244 -2.34 4.17 -24.25
CA VAL A 244 -3.00 2.89 -23.98
C VAL A 244 -4.44 3.15 -23.56
N TYR A 245 -4.66 4.12 -22.67
CA TYR A 245 -5.99 4.51 -22.22
C TYR A 245 -6.13 6.03 -22.00
N PRO A 246 -7.24 6.65 -22.42
CA PRO A 246 -8.10 6.14 -23.48
C PRO A 246 -7.28 6.06 -24.80
N PRO A 247 -7.53 5.09 -25.68
CA PRO A 247 -6.73 4.90 -26.90
C PRO A 247 -6.79 6.08 -27.88
N ALA A 248 -7.78 6.98 -27.71
CA ALA A 248 -7.92 8.20 -28.49
C ALA A 248 -7.11 9.39 -27.94
N ALA A 249 -6.45 9.27 -26.78
CA ALA A 249 -5.59 10.32 -26.26
C ALA A 249 -4.40 10.56 -27.21
N ALA A 250 -3.95 11.81 -27.30
CA ALA A 250 -2.78 12.14 -28.10
C ALA A 250 -1.52 11.60 -27.44
N SER A 251 -0.63 10.98 -28.23
CA SER A 251 0.70 10.58 -27.76
C SER A 251 1.48 11.76 -27.21
N VAL A 252 2.33 11.49 -26.22
CA VAL A 252 3.25 12.48 -25.64
C VAL A 252 4.69 12.08 -25.91
N SER A 253 5.66 12.93 -25.58
CA SER A 253 7.08 12.60 -25.70
C SER A 253 7.87 13.25 -24.59
N SER A 254 8.84 12.52 -24.04
CA SER A 254 9.76 13.05 -23.07
C SER A 254 10.88 13.84 -23.76
N ALA A 255 11.34 14.90 -23.09
CA ALA A 255 12.49 15.68 -23.50
C ALA A 255 13.80 14.94 -23.17
N ALA A 256 14.94 15.54 -23.56
CA ALA A 256 16.27 14.97 -23.33
C ALA A 256 16.63 14.78 -21.85
N ASN A 257 16.00 15.53 -20.96
CA ASN A 257 16.14 15.40 -19.51
C ASN A 257 15.11 14.44 -18.88
N GLY A 258 14.37 13.67 -19.70
CA GLY A 258 13.32 12.75 -19.22
C GLY A 258 12.00 13.43 -18.86
N GLN A 259 11.88 14.76 -18.94
CA GLN A 259 10.62 15.42 -18.59
C GLN A 259 9.54 15.21 -19.64
N VAL A 260 8.34 14.87 -19.19
CA VAL A 260 7.14 14.74 -20.03
C VAL A 260 6.03 15.63 -19.46
N THR A 261 5.21 16.21 -20.33
CA THR A 261 3.99 16.92 -19.92
C THR A 261 2.78 16.10 -20.33
N VAL A 262 1.92 15.77 -19.36
CA VAL A 262 0.66 15.05 -19.60
C VAL A 262 -0.52 15.96 -19.37
N ASN A 263 -1.59 15.77 -20.15
CA ASN A 263 -2.88 16.41 -19.95
C ASN A 263 -3.88 15.35 -19.52
N VAL A 264 -4.55 15.57 -18.39
CA VAL A 264 -5.48 14.61 -17.80
C VAL A 264 -6.87 15.24 -17.74
N PRO A 265 -7.92 14.58 -18.28
CA PRO A 265 -9.28 15.10 -18.24
C PRO A 265 -9.79 15.28 -16.81
N ALA A 266 -10.84 16.07 -16.64
CA ALA A 266 -11.53 16.22 -15.35
C ALA A 266 -12.05 14.86 -14.86
N LEU A 267 -11.85 14.55 -13.58
CA LEU A 267 -12.31 13.29 -12.96
C LEU A 267 -11.96 12.04 -13.77
N GLY A 268 -10.79 12.04 -14.40
CA GLY A 268 -10.39 10.98 -15.32
C GLY A 268 -8.91 10.65 -15.21
N PHE A 269 -8.45 9.79 -16.11
CA PHE A 269 -7.08 9.30 -16.09
C PHE A 269 -6.59 9.00 -17.50
N VAL A 270 -5.28 8.86 -17.61
CA VAL A 270 -4.56 8.48 -18.83
C VAL A 270 -3.50 7.44 -18.52
N ILE A 271 -3.26 6.53 -19.46
CA ILE A 271 -2.18 5.54 -19.46
C ILE A 271 -1.43 5.67 -20.76
N TYR A 272 -0.11 5.82 -20.69
CA TYR A 272 0.78 5.80 -21.85
C TYR A 272 1.83 4.71 -21.70
N GLN A 273 2.25 4.13 -22.82
CA GLN A 273 3.36 3.18 -22.92
C GLN A 273 4.51 3.83 -23.68
N ALA A 274 5.74 3.69 -23.18
CA ALA A 274 6.93 4.14 -23.89
C ALA A 274 7.13 3.36 -25.20
N ASP A 275 7.50 4.06 -26.27
CA ASP A 275 7.73 3.48 -27.59
C ASP A 275 9.07 2.72 -27.69
N ALA A 276 9.89 2.78 -26.63
CA ALA A 276 11.17 2.11 -26.52
C ALA A 276 11.42 1.61 -25.08
N PRO A 277 12.23 0.54 -24.90
CA PRO A 277 12.70 0.14 -23.58
C PRO A 277 13.56 1.22 -22.91
N LEU A 278 13.75 1.08 -21.59
CA LEU A 278 14.65 1.92 -20.80
C LEU A 278 16.06 1.98 -21.41
N PRO A 279 16.75 3.13 -21.31
CA PRO A 279 18.12 3.25 -21.79
C PRO A 279 19.06 2.32 -20.99
N ALA A 280 20.08 1.79 -21.66
CA ALA A 280 21.13 1.04 -21.00
C ALA A 280 22.13 1.97 -20.30
N TYR A 281 22.73 1.49 -19.21
CA TYR A 281 23.78 2.18 -18.46
C TYR A 281 25.03 1.31 -18.33
N ASP A 282 26.20 1.96 -18.30
CA ASP A 282 27.50 1.28 -18.23
C ASP A 282 27.92 0.91 -16.79
N ALA A 283 27.26 1.46 -15.77
CA ALA A 283 27.54 1.22 -14.36
C ALA A 283 26.33 1.54 -13.50
N ALA A 284 26.17 0.80 -12.39
CA ALA A 284 25.14 1.02 -11.38
C ALA A 284 25.36 2.35 -10.63
N PRO A 285 24.30 2.96 -10.05
CA PRO A 285 24.51 4.11 -9.18
C PRO A 285 25.30 3.71 -7.93
N SER A 286 26.03 4.66 -7.36
CA SER A 286 26.60 4.45 -6.02
C SER A 286 25.47 4.43 -4.99
N ILE A 287 25.64 3.63 -3.95
CA ILE A 287 24.67 3.39 -2.88
C ILE A 287 25.32 3.69 -1.53
N ALA A 288 24.56 4.24 -0.60
CA ALA A 288 25.02 4.51 0.77
C ALA A 288 23.87 4.40 1.77
N PHE A 289 24.12 3.86 2.96
CA PHE A 289 23.14 3.86 4.05
C PHE A 289 22.86 5.28 4.54
N ASN A 290 21.57 5.58 4.73
CA ASN A 290 21.09 6.88 5.22
C ASN A 290 20.41 6.80 6.60
N THR A 291 19.97 5.61 7.03
CA THR A 291 19.34 5.39 8.36
C THR A 291 20.27 4.74 9.38
N LEU A 292 21.33 4.05 8.92
CA LEU A 292 22.25 3.29 9.77
C LEU A 292 23.71 3.70 9.56
N SER A 293 24.49 3.60 10.64
CA SER A 293 25.93 3.85 10.67
C SER A 293 26.66 2.78 11.48
N ASN A 294 27.96 2.58 11.23
CA ASN A 294 28.73 1.53 11.88
C ASN A 294 28.72 1.67 13.41
N ASN A 295 28.50 0.56 14.12
CA ASN A 295 28.42 0.48 15.58
C ASN A 295 27.28 1.32 16.20
N GLN A 296 26.19 1.55 15.45
CA GLN A 296 25.03 2.27 15.93
C GLN A 296 24.16 1.39 16.84
N GLU A 297 23.77 1.95 17.98
CA GLU A 297 22.67 1.41 18.79
C GLU A 297 21.32 1.86 18.20
N VAL A 298 20.38 0.92 18.06
CA VAL A 298 19.02 1.17 17.57
C VAL A 298 18.04 0.82 18.68
N ALA A 299 17.43 1.85 19.28
CA ALA A 299 16.40 1.66 20.28
C ALA A 299 15.11 1.13 19.61
N LEU A 300 14.55 0.06 20.15
CA LEU A 300 13.30 -0.54 19.70
C LEU A 300 12.30 -0.54 20.85
N GLY A 301 11.21 0.20 20.67
CA GLY A 301 10.10 0.26 21.62
C GLY A 301 8.98 -0.72 21.30
N THR A 302 7.93 -0.64 22.10
CA THR A 302 6.62 -1.20 21.80
C THR A 302 5.61 -0.08 21.87
N GLN A 303 4.70 -0.03 20.89
CA GLN A 303 3.66 0.97 20.78
C GLN A 303 2.30 0.30 20.64
N THR A 304 1.27 0.91 21.23
CA THR A 304 -0.11 0.47 21.05
C THR A 304 -0.72 1.15 19.83
N LEU A 305 -1.01 0.39 18.77
CA LEU A 305 -1.66 0.86 17.55
C LEU A 305 -3.03 0.19 17.42
N ASP A 306 -4.09 1.00 17.40
CA ASP A 306 -5.49 0.53 17.31
C ASP A 306 -5.84 -0.58 18.32
N GLY A 307 -5.26 -0.50 19.52
CA GLY A 307 -5.45 -1.49 20.58
C GLY A 307 -4.55 -2.73 20.50
N ASN A 308 -3.60 -2.78 19.57
CA ASN A 308 -2.64 -3.88 19.40
C ASN A 308 -1.22 -3.42 19.81
N GLU A 309 -0.51 -4.27 20.54
CA GLU A 309 0.90 -4.03 20.86
C GLU A 309 1.77 -4.37 19.65
N VAL A 310 2.44 -3.37 19.10
CA VAL A 310 3.32 -3.49 17.93
C VAL A 310 4.72 -3.09 18.34
N GLN A 311 5.66 -4.01 18.18
CA GLN A 311 7.08 -3.75 18.42
C GLN A 311 7.70 -3.04 17.21
N ASP A 312 8.58 -2.08 17.49
CA ASP A 312 9.32 -1.38 16.45
C ASP A 312 10.21 -2.33 15.63
N ARG A 313 10.57 -1.85 14.44
CA ARG A 313 11.42 -2.55 13.48
C ARG A 313 12.58 -1.65 13.11
N ILE A 314 13.70 -2.26 12.74
CA ILE A 314 14.89 -1.51 12.32
C ILE A 314 14.63 -0.96 10.92
N GLU A 315 14.60 0.36 10.77
CA GLU A 315 14.58 0.99 9.44
C GLU A 315 15.95 0.85 8.78
N VAL A 316 15.99 0.12 7.67
CA VAL A 316 17.18 -0.11 6.86
C VAL A 316 16.99 0.62 5.54
N GLY A 317 17.60 1.81 5.42
CA GLY A 317 17.43 2.70 4.27
C GLY A 317 18.75 3.07 3.61
N VAL A 318 18.68 3.32 2.31
CA VAL A 318 19.81 3.74 1.48
C VAL A 318 19.42 4.85 0.50
N ASP A 319 20.41 5.67 0.14
CA ASP A 319 20.32 6.60 -0.98
C ASP A 319 21.12 6.08 -2.18
N LEU A 320 20.59 6.33 -3.38
CA LEU A 320 21.30 6.15 -4.64
C LEU A 320 21.76 7.50 -5.19
N THR A 321 22.94 7.56 -5.81
CA THR A 321 23.46 8.82 -6.38
C THR A 321 22.81 9.24 -7.69
N ALA A 322 21.95 8.40 -8.28
CA ALA A 322 21.21 8.71 -9.50
C ALA A 322 19.74 8.35 -9.32
N ASP A 323 18.87 9.27 -9.73
CA ASP A 323 17.42 9.08 -9.79
C ASP A 323 17.08 8.37 -11.10
N ARG A 324 17.01 7.04 -11.04
CA ARG A 324 16.62 6.16 -12.14
C ARG A 324 16.12 4.82 -11.62
N PHE A 325 15.37 4.09 -12.44
CA PHE A 325 14.88 2.75 -12.08
C PHE A 325 16.02 1.80 -11.69
N ALA A 326 15.92 1.23 -10.49
CA ALA A 326 16.82 0.25 -9.94
C ALA A 326 16.09 -0.56 -8.85
N GLU A 327 16.64 -1.72 -8.52
CA GLU A 327 16.18 -2.54 -7.41
C GLU A 327 17.27 -2.61 -6.34
N VAL A 328 16.92 -2.43 -5.08
CA VAL A 328 17.82 -2.57 -3.93
C VAL A 328 17.45 -3.82 -3.15
N THR A 329 18.37 -4.79 -3.13
CA THR A 329 18.25 -5.97 -2.28
C THR A 329 18.94 -5.71 -0.94
N PHE A 330 18.20 -5.90 0.16
CA PHE A 330 18.71 -5.81 1.52
C PHE A 330 19.01 -7.21 2.06
N ALA A 331 20.16 -7.36 2.72
CA ALA A 331 20.53 -8.60 3.38
C ALA A 331 21.23 -8.34 4.72
N VAL A 332 21.06 -9.27 5.66
CA VAL A 332 21.54 -9.16 7.04
C VAL A 332 22.27 -10.43 7.47
N ARG A 333 23.14 -10.29 8.46
CA ARG A 333 23.67 -11.41 9.25
C ARG A 333 23.94 -10.96 10.67
N GLN A 334 23.99 -11.90 11.61
CA GLN A 334 24.64 -11.65 12.89
C GLN A 334 26.14 -11.36 12.66
N SER A 335 26.69 -10.35 13.32
CA SER A 335 28.08 -9.96 13.16
C SER A 335 29.01 -11.13 13.51
N GLY A 336 29.94 -11.45 12.61
CA GLY A 336 30.81 -12.61 12.72
C GLY A 336 30.28 -13.90 12.08
N ALA A 337 29.00 -13.96 11.69
CA ALA A 337 28.49 -15.02 10.84
C ALA A 337 29.07 -14.92 9.42
N ALA A 338 29.15 -16.06 8.72
CA ALA A 338 29.70 -16.11 7.37
C ALA A 338 28.71 -15.58 6.32
N ASP A 339 27.46 -16.06 6.39
CA ASP A 339 26.47 -15.91 5.33
C ASP A 339 25.49 -14.78 5.63
N TYR A 340 25.10 -14.06 4.58
CA TYR A 340 24.02 -13.08 4.60
C TYR A 340 22.70 -13.74 4.20
N THR A 341 21.62 -13.31 4.85
CA THR A 341 20.24 -13.68 4.50
C THR A 341 19.55 -12.48 3.86
N VAL A 342 18.93 -12.68 2.70
CA VAL A 342 18.12 -11.65 2.05
C VAL A 342 16.87 -11.41 2.88
N ILE A 343 16.59 -10.14 3.17
CA ILE A 343 15.46 -9.72 4.01
C ILE A 343 14.44 -8.86 3.26
N GLY A 344 14.72 -8.50 2.00
CA GLY A 344 13.77 -7.73 1.19
C GLY A 344 14.39 -7.19 -0.09
N VAL A 345 13.53 -6.87 -1.05
CA VAL A 345 13.90 -6.15 -2.28
C VAL A 345 12.93 -5.00 -2.46
N ASP A 346 13.49 -3.80 -2.64
CA ASP A 346 12.75 -2.58 -2.92
C ASP A 346 13.06 -2.08 -4.33
N ASP A 347 12.04 -1.80 -5.12
CA ASP A 347 12.14 -1.41 -6.53
C ASP A 347 11.69 0.04 -6.80
N ASN A 348 11.42 0.81 -5.75
CA ASN A 348 11.06 2.21 -5.87
C ASN A 348 11.64 3.06 -4.72
N ALA A 349 12.14 4.26 -5.04
CA ALA A 349 12.61 5.18 -4.02
C ALA A 349 11.44 5.78 -3.19
N PRO A 350 11.65 6.12 -1.90
CA PRO A 350 12.89 5.98 -1.13
C PRO A 350 13.23 4.50 -0.84
N TYR A 351 14.48 4.09 -1.07
CA TYR A 351 14.86 2.69 -0.92
C TYR A 351 15.05 2.32 0.54
N ARG A 352 14.08 1.61 1.13
CA ARG A 352 14.14 1.20 2.53
C ARG A 352 13.22 0.03 2.84
N MET A 353 13.46 -0.58 3.99
CA MET A 353 12.56 -1.58 4.57
C MET A 353 12.61 -1.54 6.10
N PHE A 354 11.66 -2.20 6.74
CA PHE A 354 11.52 -2.21 8.20
C PHE A 354 11.65 -3.65 8.73
N MET A 355 12.83 -3.98 9.25
CA MET A 355 13.18 -5.36 9.62
C MET A 355 12.73 -5.70 11.04
N ALA A 356 11.93 -6.75 11.18
CA ALA A 356 11.67 -7.39 12.47
C ALA A 356 12.82 -8.34 12.87
N LEU A 357 13.22 -8.31 14.13
CA LEU A 357 14.27 -9.21 14.63
C LEU A 357 13.87 -10.69 14.62
N ASP A 358 12.56 -10.97 14.70
CA ASP A 358 12.01 -12.32 14.62
C ASP A 358 12.21 -12.97 13.24
N ASN A 359 12.57 -12.16 12.21
CA ASN A 359 12.81 -12.63 10.85
C ASN A 359 14.27 -13.04 10.62
N LEU A 360 15.11 -13.00 11.66
CA LEU A 360 16.47 -13.52 11.59
C LEU A 360 16.46 -15.06 11.52
N PRO A 361 17.35 -15.69 10.72
CA PRO A 361 17.47 -17.15 10.68
C PRO A 361 17.80 -17.77 12.04
N GLU A 362 18.63 -17.07 12.81
CA GLU A 362 19.02 -17.45 14.16
C GLU A 362 18.40 -16.47 15.15
N PRO A 363 17.82 -16.94 16.28
CA PRO A 363 17.21 -16.07 17.26
C PRO A 363 18.17 -14.99 17.77
N PHE A 364 17.71 -13.75 17.77
CA PHE A 364 18.46 -12.63 18.32
C PHE A 364 18.56 -12.71 19.85
N THR A 365 19.77 -12.55 20.39
CA THR A 365 20.02 -12.42 21.83
C THR A 365 20.49 -11.00 22.17
N ALA A 366 20.05 -10.47 23.31
CA ALA A 366 20.51 -9.15 23.77
C ALA A 366 22.04 -9.09 23.86
N GLY A 367 22.63 -8.09 23.20
CA GLY A 367 24.08 -7.93 23.06
C GLY A 367 24.65 -8.45 21.73
N ASP A 368 23.85 -9.19 20.94
CA ASP A 368 24.19 -9.50 19.57
C ASP A 368 24.25 -8.22 18.73
N THR A 369 25.06 -8.25 17.69
CA THR A 369 25.15 -7.17 16.70
C THR A 369 24.86 -7.72 15.31
N LEU A 370 24.39 -6.85 14.42
CA LEU A 370 24.00 -7.18 13.05
C LEU A 370 24.88 -6.43 12.05
N ASP A 371 25.21 -7.10 10.95
CA ASP A 371 25.81 -6.47 9.77
C ASP A 371 24.77 -6.47 8.63
N PHE A 372 24.59 -5.32 7.98
CA PHE A 372 23.73 -5.17 6.82
C PHE A 372 24.54 -4.91 5.56
N VAL A 373 24.07 -5.46 4.45
CA VAL A 373 24.51 -5.12 3.11
C VAL A 373 23.30 -4.74 2.27
N ALA A 374 23.43 -3.69 1.48
CA ALA A 374 22.44 -3.28 0.50
C ALA A 374 23.09 -3.31 -0.88
N ILE A 375 22.45 -3.98 -1.83
CA ILE A 375 22.98 -4.22 -3.18
C ILE A 375 22.00 -3.61 -4.15
N VAL A 376 22.43 -2.59 -4.89
CA VAL A 376 21.64 -2.04 -5.99
C VAL A 376 21.95 -2.80 -7.27
N ARG A 377 20.89 -3.15 -8.01
CA ARG A 377 20.91 -3.66 -9.38
C ARG A 377 20.16 -2.69 -10.27
N ASP A 378 20.83 -2.13 -11.28
CA ASP A 378 20.15 -1.31 -12.28
C ASP A 378 19.48 -2.15 -13.38
N ASN A 379 18.69 -1.48 -14.21
CA ASN A 379 17.97 -2.04 -15.37
C ASN A 379 18.92 -2.69 -16.42
N SER A 380 20.23 -2.41 -16.36
CA SER A 380 21.26 -3.02 -17.23
C SER A 380 21.98 -4.20 -16.57
N GLY A 381 21.61 -4.55 -15.34
CA GLY A 381 22.20 -5.63 -14.56
C GLY A 381 23.53 -5.28 -13.89
N ASN A 382 23.94 -4.02 -13.90
CA ASN A 382 25.11 -3.59 -13.15
C ASN A 382 24.82 -3.61 -11.66
N LEU A 383 25.86 -3.87 -10.85
CA LEU A 383 25.75 -3.96 -9.40
C LEU A 383 26.64 -2.93 -8.70
N SER A 384 26.14 -2.41 -7.59
CA SER A 384 26.92 -1.67 -6.58
C SER A 384 26.38 -2.04 -5.20
N TYR A 385 27.18 -1.85 -4.15
CA TYR A 385 26.76 -2.22 -2.81
C TYR A 385 27.33 -1.28 -1.75
N ALA A 386 26.65 -1.22 -0.61
CA ALA A 386 27.11 -0.59 0.62
C ALA A 386 26.96 -1.59 1.77
N ALA A 387 27.72 -1.40 2.85
CA ALA A 387 27.59 -2.19 4.05
C ALA A 387 27.74 -1.32 5.31
N VAL A 388 27.01 -1.70 6.36
CA VAL A 388 27.17 -1.20 7.72
C VAL A 388 27.27 -2.37 8.68
N THR A 389 28.12 -2.26 9.69
CA THR A 389 28.46 -3.37 10.60
C THR A 389 28.32 -2.97 12.05
N GLY A 390 28.06 -3.96 12.91
CA GLY A 390 28.01 -3.76 14.36
C GLY A 390 26.75 -3.03 14.84
N ILE A 391 25.64 -3.12 14.11
CA ILE A 391 24.37 -2.52 14.53
C ILE A 391 23.86 -3.26 15.77
N ALA A 392 23.60 -2.55 16.85
CA ALA A 392 23.19 -3.11 18.13
C ALA A 392 21.73 -2.75 18.43
N PRO A 393 20.76 -3.64 18.15
CA PRO A 393 19.39 -3.45 18.59
C PRO A 393 19.28 -3.49 20.11
N VAL A 394 18.63 -2.49 20.70
CA VAL A 394 18.41 -2.37 22.15
C VAL A 394 16.93 -2.18 22.39
N PHE A 395 16.29 -3.10 23.12
CA PHE A 395 14.91 -2.92 23.52
C PHE A 395 14.83 -1.89 24.62
N GLU A 396 13.98 -0.87 24.45
CA GLU A 396 13.72 0.07 25.54
C GLU A 396 13.02 -0.69 26.68
N GLU A 397 13.67 -0.75 27.85
CA GLU A 397 12.97 -1.18 29.04
C GLU A 397 11.88 -0.15 29.33
N PRO A 398 10.63 -0.59 29.61
CA PRO A 398 9.60 0.34 30.05
C PRO A 398 10.16 1.13 31.23
N PRO A 399 9.92 2.45 31.31
CA PRO A 399 10.47 3.26 32.37
C PRO A 399 10.12 2.60 33.69
N VAL A 400 11.17 2.25 34.47
CA VAL A 400 10.99 1.74 35.82
C VAL A 400 10.07 2.73 36.51
N ALA A 401 8.86 2.30 36.87
CA ALA A 401 7.95 3.14 37.65
C ALA A 401 8.78 3.64 38.83
N GLY A 402 8.99 4.98 38.89
CA GLY A 402 9.83 5.59 39.93
C GLY A 402 9.44 5.03 41.30
N PRO A 403 10.38 4.91 42.25
CA PRO A 403 10.32 3.96 43.36
C PRO A 403 8.93 3.94 43.99
N GLY A 404 8.09 3.02 43.53
CA GLY A 404 6.92 2.61 44.28
C GLY A 404 7.47 1.83 45.46
N ASP A 405 6.88 2.00 46.64
CA ASP A 405 7.28 1.29 47.87
C ASP A 405 7.11 -0.24 47.77
N TYR A 406 6.80 -0.78 46.58
CA TYR A 406 6.44 -2.17 46.33
C TYR A 406 6.78 -2.58 44.88
N VAL A 407 7.26 -3.81 44.74
CA VAL A 407 7.35 -4.53 43.46
C VAL A 407 6.08 -5.36 43.32
N ILE A 408 5.41 -5.29 42.17
CA ILE A 408 4.25 -6.14 41.87
C ILE A 408 4.74 -7.33 41.04
N PHE A 409 4.70 -8.53 41.63
CA PHE A 409 4.97 -9.78 40.92
C PHE A 409 3.65 -10.41 40.47
N HIS A 410 3.48 -10.61 39.16
CA HIS A 410 2.45 -11.48 38.62
C HIS A 410 3.07 -12.84 38.33
N TYR A 411 2.54 -13.90 38.95
CA TYR A 411 2.92 -15.27 38.63
C TYR A 411 1.66 -16.13 38.48
N TYR A 412 1.64 -16.96 37.45
CA TYR A 412 0.49 -17.79 37.08
C TYR A 412 0.59 -19.16 37.77
N ARG A 413 -0.42 -19.54 38.56
CA ARG A 413 -0.57 -20.92 39.06
C ARG A 413 -1.62 -21.66 38.22
N PRO A 414 -1.25 -22.75 37.53
CA PRO A 414 -2.18 -23.54 36.73
C PRO A 414 -3.40 -24.07 37.49
N ASP A 415 -3.26 -24.27 38.81
CA ASP A 415 -4.32 -24.86 39.64
C ASP A 415 -5.38 -23.85 40.13
N GLY A 416 -5.22 -22.55 39.83
CA GLY A 416 -6.24 -21.52 40.11
C GLY A 416 -6.37 -21.07 41.57
N ASP A 417 -5.53 -21.59 42.48
CA ASP A 417 -5.52 -21.23 43.90
C ASP A 417 -4.84 -19.85 44.12
N TYR A 418 -5.58 -18.78 43.83
CA TYR A 418 -5.20 -17.41 44.21
C TYR A 418 -5.84 -17.08 45.56
N GLY A 419 -5.05 -16.68 46.56
CA GLY A 419 -5.57 -16.17 47.83
C GLY A 419 -6.16 -14.77 47.68
N ASP A 420 -7.14 -14.41 48.52
CA ASP A 420 -7.72 -13.06 48.55
C ASP A 420 -6.90 -12.13 49.47
N PHE A 421 -6.25 -11.13 48.88
CA PHE A 421 -5.42 -10.17 49.62
C PHE A 421 -6.20 -9.26 50.58
N SER A 422 -7.54 -9.24 50.48
CA SER A 422 -8.42 -8.52 51.40
C SER A 422 -8.96 -9.39 52.55
N SER A 423 -8.65 -10.70 52.52
CA SER A 423 -9.09 -11.65 53.53
C SER A 423 -8.39 -11.44 54.87
N SER A 424 -9.12 -11.70 55.97
CA SER A 424 -8.58 -11.68 57.34
C SER A 424 -8.26 -13.09 57.87
N ASP A 425 -8.56 -14.13 57.08
CA ASP A 425 -8.16 -15.50 57.36
C ASP A 425 -6.71 -15.70 56.93
N PHE A 426 -5.84 -16.00 57.90
CA PHE A 426 -4.42 -16.24 57.65
C PHE A 426 -4.17 -17.39 56.66
N ASN A 427 -5.08 -18.36 56.52
CA ASN A 427 -4.92 -19.45 55.56
C ASN A 427 -5.34 -19.09 54.12
N ASP A 428 -5.98 -17.94 53.93
CA ASP A 428 -6.40 -17.36 52.64
C ASP A 428 -5.48 -16.19 52.23
N PHE A 429 -4.68 -15.71 53.18
CA PHE A 429 -3.69 -14.64 53.00
C PHE A 429 -2.33 -15.23 52.55
N TRP A 430 -2.17 -15.50 51.25
CA TRP A 430 -0.88 -15.93 50.69
C TRP A 430 -0.45 -15.04 49.52
N GLY A 431 0.22 -13.93 49.85
CA GLY A 431 1.05 -13.14 48.93
C GLY A 431 2.49 -13.12 49.43
N LEU A 432 3.46 -13.32 48.54
CA LEU A 432 4.89 -13.18 48.84
C LEU A 432 5.20 -11.71 49.20
N HIS A 433 6.04 -11.49 50.23
CA HIS A 433 6.70 -10.20 50.49
C HIS A 433 7.73 -9.87 49.42
#